data_AF-A0A6G6YJT9-F1
#
_entry.id   AF-A0A6G6YJT9-F1
#
_cell.length_a   1.000
_cell.length_b   1.000
_cell.length_c   1.000
_cell.angle_alpha   90.00
_cell.angle_beta   90.00
_cell.angle_gamma   90.00
#
_symmetry.space_group_name_H-M   'P 1'
#
loop_
_entity.id
_entity.type
_entity.pdbx_description
1 polymer ?
#
loop_
_entity_poly.entity_id
_entity_poly.type
_entity_poly.pdbx_seq_one_letter_code
_entity_poly.pdbx_strand_id
1 'polypeptide(L)'
;MKKFSIILVLFFLSTNIFGQSEKINQLFTQYQDAQGVTTIKIAKPMFGMLNKLNIGDSELKKIKPLLKKIQGLNIMIMEKPTFPADLAAENVVPLQNYETQRSAILSAISNLKYEELVTVNSRDNKIKFLASDATDGIFNDLLLNITTNDNTILMMLDGKISMDDVSNLIEETKNVTALNPISSINSTTQQNTASVRKVSAFDGIEVSTGVSVKFTQAANHSVVVDVEPDKLQYVITEVENNVLKIFIRNNGVKNLNIRNLIVKVSSPKMNRIVTKSGASFQAMNTIKDRALAIEASSGSRVDGDFDISSSSAIESTSGSTIKMKLQTGSVALDASSGSFVRLNGSADNVAYSVTSGATLDGANFATKKATVSASSGSSVKVNVSDALTASVSSAASVQYKGNPSSIVTDVKKITGASLTQIN
;
A
#
# COMPACT_ATOMS: atom_id res chain seq x y z
N MET A 1 -25.40 26.40 74.59
CA MET A 1 -25.19 25.35 73.56
C MET A 1 -25.38 25.95 72.17
N LYS A 2 -24.36 26.65 71.61
CA LYS A 2 -24.44 27.28 70.28
C LYS A 2 -23.04 27.49 69.68
N LYS A 3 -22.23 26.44 69.47
CA LYS A 3 -20.95 26.54 68.70
C LYS A 3 -20.51 25.22 68.04
N PHE A 4 -21.42 24.33 67.61
CA PHE A 4 -21.03 23.04 67.01
C PHE A 4 -21.65 22.69 65.64
N SER A 5 -22.47 23.55 65.04
CA SER A 5 -23.19 23.21 63.79
C SER A 5 -22.63 23.82 62.50
N ILE A 6 -21.50 24.55 62.54
CA ILE A 6 -20.96 25.22 61.32
C ILE A 6 -19.82 24.43 60.65
N ILE A 7 -19.28 23.39 61.28
CA ILE A 7 -18.16 22.61 60.71
C ILE A 7 -18.65 21.39 59.88
N LEU A 8 -19.90 20.95 60.04
CA LEU A 8 -20.40 19.75 59.33
C LEU A 8 -21.02 20.07 57.94
N VAL A 9 -21.34 21.33 57.64
CA VAL A 9 -21.92 21.73 56.34
C VAL A 9 -20.84 22.10 55.32
N LEU A 10 -19.58 22.31 55.73
CA LEU A 10 -18.48 22.57 54.79
C LEU A 10 -17.86 21.30 54.17
N PHE A 11 -18.25 20.10 54.61
CA PHE A 11 -17.66 18.85 54.13
C PHE A 11 -18.39 18.22 52.94
N PHE A 12 -19.48 18.84 52.44
CA PHE A 12 -20.31 18.30 51.35
C PHE A 12 -20.23 19.07 50.01
N LEU A 13 -19.25 19.97 49.84
CA LEU A 13 -19.13 20.79 48.62
C LEU A 13 -17.96 20.42 47.68
N SER A 14 -17.21 19.33 47.88
CA SER A 14 -16.02 19.03 47.05
C SER A 14 -16.02 17.71 46.27
N THR A 15 -17.11 16.94 46.20
CA THR A 15 -17.07 15.61 45.55
C THR A 15 -17.33 15.58 44.03
N ASN A 16 -17.44 16.74 43.36
CA ASN A 16 -17.66 16.74 41.90
C ASN A 16 -16.37 16.67 41.05
N ILE A 17 -15.19 16.65 41.67
CA ILE A 17 -13.91 16.80 40.97
C ILE A 17 -13.42 15.49 40.33
N PHE A 18 -13.89 14.32 40.78
CA PHE A 18 -13.46 13.02 40.22
C PHE A 18 -14.31 12.49 39.05
N GLY A 19 -15.42 13.16 38.70
CA GLY A 19 -16.39 12.61 37.73
C GLY A 19 -16.12 12.93 36.26
N GLN A 20 -15.25 13.88 35.92
CA GLN A 20 -15.05 14.29 34.52
C GLN A 20 -14.20 13.30 33.72
N SER A 21 -13.06 12.88 34.29
CA SER A 21 -12.20 11.86 33.68
C SER A 21 -12.94 10.53 33.52
N GLU A 22 -13.84 10.20 34.45
CA GLU A 22 -14.69 9.01 34.35
C GLU A 22 -15.71 9.11 33.20
N LYS A 23 -16.36 10.27 33.02
CA LYS A 23 -17.31 10.51 31.93
C LYS A 23 -16.66 10.44 30.55
N ILE A 24 -15.47 11.00 30.39
CA ILE A 24 -14.75 10.89 29.12
C ILE A 24 -14.27 9.45 28.86
N ASN A 25 -13.79 8.74 29.88
CA ASN A 25 -13.46 7.32 29.75
C ASN A 25 -14.69 6.46 29.40
N GLN A 26 -15.86 6.79 29.95
CA GLN A 26 -17.14 6.18 29.57
C GLN A 26 -17.49 6.48 28.11
N LEU A 27 -17.26 7.71 27.62
CA LEU A 27 -17.44 8.05 26.21
C LEU A 27 -16.56 7.17 25.30
N PHE A 28 -15.28 7.02 25.63
CA PHE A 28 -14.39 6.12 24.88
C PHE A 28 -14.88 4.67 24.91
N THR A 29 -15.32 4.18 26.07
CA THR A 29 -15.82 2.80 26.23
C THR A 29 -17.13 2.58 25.47
N GLN A 30 -18.04 3.55 25.48
CA GLN A 30 -19.35 3.46 24.82
C GLN A 30 -19.22 3.31 23.29
N TYR A 31 -18.25 4.01 22.69
CA TYR A 31 -18.07 4.04 21.24
C TYR A 31 -16.92 3.15 20.74
N GLN A 32 -16.23 2.41 21.62
CA GLN A 32 -15.07 1.60 21.23
C GLN A 32 -15.39 0.53 20.17
N ASP A 33 -16.61 -0.01 20.21
CA ASP A 33 -17.10 -1.07 19.33
C ASP A 33 -18.15 -0.54 18.32
N ALA A 34 -18.32 0.78 18.22
CA ALA A 34 -19.28 1.39 17.32
C ALA A 34 -18.81 1.29 15.86
N GLN A 35 -19.75 0.99 14.95
CA GLN A 35 -19.45 0.92 13.52
C GLN A 35 -18.92 2.27 12.99
N GLY A 36 -17.80 2.24 12.26
CA GLY A 36 -17.16 3.46 11.72
C GLY A 36 -16.28 4.22 12.73
N VAL A 37 -16.10 3.67 13.94
CA VAL A 37 -15.22 4.22 14.97
C VAL A 37 -14.01 3.32 15.16
N THR A 38 -12.83 3.93 15.19
CA THR A 38 -11.56 3.30 15.56
C THR A 38 -11.14 3.78 16.92
N THR A 39 -10.76 2.88 17.82
CA THR A 39 -10.17 3.27 19.10
C THR A 39 -8.80 2.66 19.30
N ILE A 40 -7.86 3.45 19.83
CA ILE A 40 -6.51 3.03 20.18
C ILE A 40 -6.28 3.40 21.64
N LYS A 41 -5.91 2.42 22.47
CA LYS A 41 -5.58 2.62 23.89
C LYS A 41 -4.15 2.20 24.17
N ILE A 42 -3.32 3.16 24.56
CA ILE A 42 -1.96 2.95 25.00
C ILE A 42 -1.92 3.10 26.52
N ALA A 43 -1.51 2.03 27.22
CA ALA A 43 -1.45 2.01 28.68
C ALA A 43 -0.07 2.40 29.22
N LYS A 44 -0.01 2.77 30.51
CA LYS A 44 1.19 3.18 31.26
C LYS A 44 2.46 2.35 31.01
N PRO A 45 2.43 1.00 30.96
CA PRO A 45 3.65 0.21 30.74
C PRO A 45 4.35 0.53 29.41
N MET A 46 3.60 0.89 28.36
CA MET A 46 4.14 1.25 27.07
C MET A 46 4.93 2.57 27.13
N PHE A 47 4.40 3.58 27.84
CA PHE A 47 5.11 4.84 28.06
C PHE A 47 6.39 4.65 28.88
N GLY A 48 6.34 3.74 29.87
CA GLY A 48 7.51 3.32 30.64
C GLY A 48 8.60 2.70 29.76
N MET A 49 8.23 1.90 28.76
CA MET A 49 9.16 1.32 27.78
C MET A 49 9.74 2.40 26.86
N LEU A 50 8.90 3.29 26.31
CA LEU A 50 9.33 4.38 25.41
C LEU A 50 10.33 5.33 26.09
N ASN A 51 10.14 5.63 27.37
CA ASN A 51 11.07 6.45 28.15
C ASN A 51 12.46 5.79 28.34
N LYS A 52 12.54 4.45 28.28
CA LYS A 52 13.78 3.67 28.41
C LYS A 52 14.53 3.52 27.09
N LEU A 53 13.90 3.79 25.94
CA LEU A 53 14.58 3.77 24.65
C LEU A 53 15.51 4.99 24.56
N ASN A 54 16.80 4.74 24.37
CA ASN A 54 17.80 5.79 24.15
C ASN A 54 17.81 6.15 22.67
N ILE A 55 16.83 6.94 22.25
CA ILE A 55 16.71 7.39 20.86
C ILE A 55 17.53 8.69 20.74
N GLY A 56 18.52 8.71 19.85
CA GLY A 56 19.49 9.80 19.66
C GLY A 56 18.93 11.07 19.03
N ASP A 57 17.62 11.33 19.18
CA ASP A 57 16.94 12.44 18.53
C ASP A 57 16.81 13.63 19.50
N SER A 58 17.26 14.81 19.06
CA SER A 58 17.16 16.07 19.80
C SER A 58 15.71 16.49 20.08
N GLU A 59 14.76 16.06 19.26
CA GLU A 59 13.34 16.39 19.40
C GLU A 59 12.68 15.56 20.52
N LEU A 60 13.03 14.28 20.63
CA LEU A 60 12.48 13.39 21.66
C LEU A 60 12.89 13.78 23.08
N LYS A 61 14.04 14.47 23.24
CA LYS A 61 14.51 14.97 24.54
C LYS A 61 13.52 15.97 25.16
N LYS A 62 12.80 16.75 24.33
CA LYS A 62 11.86 17.77 24.79
C LYS A 62 10.53 17.18 25.28
N ILE A 63 10.07 16.09 24.67
CA ILE A 63 8.81 15.42 25.07
C ILE A 63 9.02 14.34 26.14
N LYS A 64 10.26 13.92 26.42
CA LYS A 64 10.59 12.91 27.44
C LYS A 64 10.07 13.24 28.85
N PRO A 65 10.10 14.50 29.35
CA PRO A 65 9.49 14.85 30.63
C PRO A 65 7.98 14.58 30.66
N LEU A 66 7.27 14.86 29.57
CA LEU A 66 5.85 14.60 29.42
C LEU A 66 5.55 13.09 29.38
N LEU A 67 6.36 12.30 28.66
CA LEU A 67 6.20 10.83 28.60
C LEU A 67 6.27 10.14 29.97
N LYS A 68 6.98 10.73 30.95
CA LYS A 68 7.02 10.21 32.34
C LYS A 68 5.74 10.50 33.12
N LYS A 69 5.02 11.56 32.75
CA LYS A 69 3.81 12.06 33.43
C LYS A 69 2.53 11.41 32.87
N ILE A 70 2.59 10.91 31.64
CA ILE A 70 1.48 10.22 30.97
C ILE A 70 1.29 8.81 31.55
N GLN A 71 0.06 8.51 31.91
CA GLN A 71 -0.43 7.22 32.39
C GLN A 71 -1.20 6.46 31.30
N GLY A 72 -1.77 7.17 30.33
CA GLY A 72 -2.49 6.57 29.24
C GLY A 72 -2.69 7.52 28.06
N LEU A 73 -2.91 6.95 26.88
CA LEU A 73 -3.37 7.67 25.70
C LEU A 73 -4.54 6.90 25.12
N ASN A 74 -5.70 7.53 25.03
CA ASN A 74 -6.84 7.02 24.28
C ASN A 74 -7.01 7.87 23.03
N ILE A 75 -7.18 7.23 21.88
CA ILE A 75 -7.47 7.89 20.60
C ILE A 75 -8.75 7.27 20.07
N MET A 76 -9.66 8.10 19.60
CA MET A 76 -10.89 7.72 18.91
C MET A 76 -10.90 8.46 17.59
N ILE A 77 -11.11 7.73 16.50
CA ILE A 77 -11.26 8.28 15.16
C ILE A 77 -12.58 7.80 14.61
N MET A 78 -13.35 8.72 14.06
CA MET A 78 -14.58 8.41 13.37
C MET A 78 -14.50 9.03 11.98
N GLU A 79 -14.66 8.18 10.97
CA GLU A 79 -14.51 8.54 9.57
C GLU A 79 -15.87 8.54 8.89
N LYS A 80 -16.11 9.54 8.04
CA LYS A 80 -17.32 9.63 7.23
C LYS A 80 -17.31 8.51 6.20
N PRO A 81 -18.36 7.69 6.14
CA PRO A 81 -18.46 6.65 5.11
C PRO A 81 -18.41 7.25 3.70
N THR A 82 -17.56 6.71 2.84
CA THR A 82 -17.44 7.12 1.44
C THR A 82 -18.04 6.06 0.52
N PHE A 83 -18.81 6.50 -0.48
CA PHE A 83 -19.47 5.61 -1.43
C PHE A 83 -19.23 6.09 -2.87
N PRO A 84 -19.30 5.20 -3.87
CA PRO A 84 -19.38 5.59 -5.28
C PRO A 84 -20.51 6.61 -5.51
N ALA A 85 -20.26 7.64 -6.32
CA ALA A 85 -21.17 8.78 -6.48
C ALA A 85 -22.56 8.38 -7.00
N ASP A 86 -22.64 7.31 -7.78
CA ASP A 86 -23.85 6.70 -8.32
C ASP A 86 -24.72 6.00 -7.26
N LEU A 87 -24.18 5.69 -6.08
CA LEU A 87 -24.88 4.99 -4.99
C LEU A 87 -25.19 5.90 -3.79
N ALA A 88 -25.00 7.21 -3.90
CA ALA A 88 -25.21 8.14 -2.78
C ALA A 88 -26.65 8.15 -2.25
N ALA A 89 -27.65 7.96 -3.12
CA ALA A 89 -29.07 7.91 -2.74
C ALA A 89 -29.47 6.63 -2.01
N GLU A 90 -28.73 5.53 -2.20
CA GLU A 90 -28.99 4.24 -1.55
C GLU A 90 -28.28 4.13 -0.19
N ASN A 91 -27.28 4.99 0.07
CA ASN A 91 -26.44 4.97 1.28
C ASN A 91 -26.79 6.08 2.29
N VAL A 92 -28.07 6.50 2.33
CA VAL A 92 -28.56 7.53 3.26
C VAL A 92 -28.44 7.09 4.73
N VAL A 93 -28.74 5.82 5.03
CA VAL A 93 -28.75 5.30 6.41
C VAL A 93 -27.35 5.30 7.04
N PRO A 94 -26.28 4.80 6.38
CA PRO A 94 -24.92 4.92 6.90
C PRO A 94 -24.48 6.36 7.19
N LEU A 95 -24.79 7.30 6.30
CA LEU A 95 -24.46 8.72 6.47
C LEU A 95 -25.22 9.35 7.64
N GLN A 96 -26.51 9.04 7.78
CA GLN A 96 -27.33 9.51 8.90
C GLN A 96 -26.83 8.96 10.24
N ASN A 97 -26.44 7.68 10.28
CA ASN A 97 -25.87 7.06 11.47
C ASN A 97 -24.56 7.76 11.88
N TYR A 98 -23.68 8.03 10.91
CA TYR A 98 -22.45 8.79 11.14
C TYR A 98 -22.73 10.18 11.74
N GLU A 99 -23.60 10.99 11.13
CA GLU A 99 -23.88 12.34 11.64
C GLU A 99 -24.57 12.31 13.02
N THR A 100 -25.41 11.31 13.28
CA THR A 100 -26.05 11.13 14.59
C THR A 100 -25.02 10.80 15.67
N GLN A 101 -24.12 9.85 15.40
CA GLN A 101 -23.04 9.48 16.31
C GLN A 101 -22.09 10.65 16.54
N ARG A 102 -21.72 11.36 15.46
CA ARG A 102 -20.88 12.56 15.51
C ARG A 102 -21.46 13.64 16.40
N SER A 103 -22.74 13.96 16.20
CA SER A 103 -23.43 14.97 17.00
C SER A 103 -23.48 14.57 18.47
N ALA A 104 -23.73 13.29 18.77
CA ALA A 104 -23.75 12.77 20.13
C ALA A 104 -22.37 12.89 20.82
N ILE A 105 -21.28 12.50 20.13
CA ILE A 105 -19.90 12.61 20.65
C ILE A 105 -19.53 14.07 20.89
N LEU A 106 -19.77 14.96 19.93
CA LEU A 106 -19.45 16.39 20.06
C LEU A 106 -20.26 17.06 21.18
N SER A 107 -21.51 16.65 21.35
CA SER A 107 -22.37 17.11 22.45
C SER A 107 -21.87 16.60 23.80
N ALA A 108 -21.47 15.33 23.88
CA ALA A 108 -20.90 14.75 25.09
C ALA A 108 -19.63 15.50 25.53
N ILE A 109 -18.72 15.77 24.58
CA ILE A 109 -17.50 16.57 24.85
C ILE A 109 -17.86 17.98 25.33
N SER A 110 -18.80 18.65 24.65
CA SER A 110 -19.19 20.03 25.01
C SER A 110 -19.87 20.13 26.38
N ASN A 111 -20.45 19.03 26.87
CA ASN A 111 -21.06 18.94 28.20
C ASN A 111 -20.04 18.61 29.30
N LEU A 112 -18.79 18.26 28.94
CA LEU A 112 -17.72 18.11 29.91
C LEU A 112 -17.29 19.50 30.40
N LYS A 113 -16.96 19.60 31.69
CA LYS A 113 -16.43 20.85 32.28
C LYS A 113 -14.93 20.95 32.05
N TYR A 114 -14.54 21.09 30.79
CA TYR A 114 -13.14 21.30 30.39
C TYR A 114 -12.95 22.75 29.96
N GLU A 115 -11.80 23.30 30.32
CA GLU A 115 -11.38 24.62 29.88
C GLU A 115 -10.75 24.52 28.49
N GLU A 116 -11.14 25.40 27.56
CA GLU A 116 -10.51 25.50 26.24
C GLU A 116 -9.18 26.25 26.37
N LEU A 117 -8.06 25.54 26.25
CA LEU A 117 -6.73 26.14 26.31
C LEU A 117 -6.35 26.80 24.98
N VAL A 118 -6.64 26.11 23.87
CA VAL A 118 -6.32 26.56 22.51
C VAL A 118 -7.40 26.12 21.56
N THR A 119 -7.88 27.05 20.73
CA THR A 119 -8.76 26.75 19.61
C THR A 119 -8.14 27.28 18.31
N VAL A 120 -7.93 26.39 17.35
CA VAL A 120 -7.52 26.74 15.98
C VAL A 120 -8.69 26.46 15.06
N ASN A 121 -9.17 27.50 14.38
CA ASN A 121 -10.27 27.39 13.44
C ASN A 121 -9.78 27.77 12.03
N SER A 122 -10.01 26.88 11.08
CA SER A 122 -9.68 27.07 9.66
C SER A 122 -10.90 26.70 8.80
N ARG A 123 -10.84 26.93 7.48
CA ARG A 123 -11.98 26.69 6.57
C ARG A 123 -12.54 25.27 6.69
N ASP A 124 -11.68 24.26 6.84
CA ASP A 124 -12.07 22.85 6.80
C ASP A 124 -11.74 22.07 8.08
N ASN A 125 -11.02 22.68 9.03
CA ASN A 125 -10.57 22.02 10.26
C ASN A 125 -10.79 22.89 11.48
N LYS A 126 -11.28 22.27 12.56
CA LYS A 126 -11.39 22.85 13.90
C LYS A 126 -10.61 21.99 14.89
N ILE A 127 -9.60 22.57 15.51
CA ILE A 127 -8.75 21.90 16.50
C ILE A 127 -8.98 22.57 17.85
N LYS A 128 -9.25 21.79 18.89
CA LYS A 128 -9.39 22.26 20.27
C LYS A 128 -8.49 21.47 21.20
N PHE A 129 -7.73 22.17 22.04
CA PHE A 129 -7.08 21.63 23.21
C PHE A 129 -7.91 22.00 24.44
N LEU A 130 -8.31 20.99 25.19
CA LEU A 130 -9.23 21.06 26.31
C LEU A 130 -8.55 20.43 27.52
N ALA A 131 -8.62 21.04 28.70
CA ALA A 131 -8.08 20.45 29.92
C ALA A 131 -9.12 20.44 31.04
N SER A 132 -9.07 19.43 31.92
CA SER A 132 -9.88 19.42 33.14
C SER A 132 -9.42 20.52 34.11
N ASP A 133 -10.30 20.98 35.01
CA ASP A 133 -10.00 22.06 35.97
C ASP A 133 -8.61 21.89 36.63
N ALA A 134 -7.78 22.93 36.54
CA ALA A 134 -6.41 22.90 37.05
C ALA A 134 -6.38 23.05 38.57
N THR A 135 -5.63 22.19 39.25
CA THR A 135 -5.17 22.46 40.61
C THR A 135 -3.71 22.86 40.52
N ASP A 136 -3.37 24.10 40.90
CA ASP A 136 -2.02 24.66 40.83
C ASP A 136 -1.37 24.59 39.43
N GLY A 137 -2.16 24.77 38.36
CA GLY A 137 -1.66 24.74 36.98
C GLY A 137 -1.32 23.33 36.46
N ILE A 138 -1.76 22.29 37.17
CA ILE A 138 -1.64 20.89 36.76
C ILE A 138 -3.03 20.33 36.45
N PHE A 139 -3.15 19.75 35.27
CA PHE A 139 -4.34 19.08 34.75
C PHE A 139 -4.19 17.56 34.89
N ASN A 140 -5.29 16.84 35.11
CA ASN A 140 -5.28 15.37 35.20
C ASN A 140 -5.39 14.69 33.83
N ASP A 141 -5.94 15.40 32.86
CA ASP A 141 -6.03 14.94 31.48
C ASP A 141 -6.02 16.13 30.52
N LEU A 142 -5.50 15.87 29.33
CA LEU A 142 -5.51 16.79 28.20
C LEU A 142 -6.26 16.13 27.05
N LEU A 143 -7.29 16.81 26.57
CA LEU A 143 -8.11 16.40 25.44
C LEU A 143 -7.75 17.21 24.21
N LEU A 144 -7.51 16.53 23.10
CA LEU A 144 -7.35 17.09 21.77
C LEU A 144 -8.53 16.64 20.91
N ASN A 145 -9.35 17.58 20.47
CA ASN A 145 -10.45 17.34 19.55
C ASN A 145 -10.15 18.00 18.20
N ILE A 146 -10.06 17.20 17.15
CA ILE A 146 -9.89 17.65 15.77
C ILE A 146 -11.13 17.25 14.99
N THR A 147 -11.90 18.23 14.53
CA THR A 147 -13.07 18.01 13.69
C THR A 147 -12.82 18.57 12.31
N THR A 148 -13.07 17.76 11.29
CA THR A 148 -13.01 18.13 9.87
C THR A 148 -14.35 17.82 9.19
N ASN A 149 -14.45 18.07 7.89
CA ASN A 149 -15.65 17.72 7.12
C ASN A 149 -15.87 16.20 7.05
N ASP A 150 -14.79 15.43 6.95
CA ASP A 150 -14.85 13.99 6.71
C ASP A 150 -14.55 13.18 7.98
N ASN A 151 -13.78 13.71 8.93
CA ASN A 151 -13.32 12.94 10.08
C ASN A 151 -13.46 13.72 11.39
N THR A 152 -13.71 12.98 12.47
CA THR A 152 -13.62 13.47 13.85
C THR A 152 -12.58 12.64 14.61
N ILE A 153 -11.54 13.28 15.13
CA ILE A 153 -10.50 12.65 15.94
C ILE A 153 -10.57 13.23 17.35
N LEU A 154 -10.66 12.35 18.34
CA LEU A 154 -10.60 12.69 19.75
C LEU A 154 -9.44 11.94 20.39
N MET A 155 -8.53 12.67 21.01
CA MET A 155 -7.38 12.12 21.71
C MET A 155 -7.40 12.59 23.17
N MET A 156 -7.19 11.66 24.09
CA MET A 156 -7.08 11.92 25.53
C MET A 156 -5.75 11.44 26.06
N LEU A 157 -4.96 12.36 26.59
CA LEU A 157 -3.76 12.09 27.36
C LEU A 157 -4.14 12.08 28.84
N ASP A 158 -4.11 10.91 29.46
CA ASP A 158 -4.29 10.75 30.91
C ASP A 158 -2.93 10.92 31.59
N GLY A 159 -2.81 11.87 32.51
CA GLY A 159 -1.57 12.15 33.21
C GLY A 159 -1.55 13.52 33.89
N LYS A 160 -0.60 13.71 34.82
CA LYS A 160 -0.40 15.01 35.46
C LYS A 160 0.34 15.95 34.52
N ILE A 161 -0.39 16.76 33.77
CA ILE A 161 0.14 17.61 32.71
C ILE A 161 0.15 19.05 33.20
N SER A 162 1.30 19.72 33.13
CA SER A 162 1.42 21.14 33.49
C SER A 162 1.26 22.05 32.27
N MET A 163 0.98 23.34 32.48
CA MET A 163 0.91 24.32 31.39
C MET A 163 2.21 24.41 30.57
N ASP A 164 3.36 24.23 31.21
CA ASP A 164 4.65 24.16 30.51
C ASP A 164 4.74 22.95 29.57
N ASP A 165 4.20 21.80 29.98
CA ASP A 165 4.15 20.62 29.11
C ASP A 165 3.25 20.86 27.88
N VAL A 166 2.13 21.57 28.07
CA VAL A 166 1.21 21.96 26.98
C VAL A 166 1.90 22.95 26.05
N SER A 167 2.61 23.96 26.57
CA SER A 167 3.36 24.91 25.76
C SER A 167 4.42 24.22 24.91
N ASN A 168 5.18 23.29 25.50
CA ASN A 168 6.19 22.50 24.78
C ASN A 168 5.56 21.64 23.66
N LEU A 169 4.38 21.06 23.91
CA LEU A 169 3.64 20.31 22.88
C LEU A 169 3.21 21.22 21.73
N ILE A 170 2.74 22.43 22.03
CA ILE A 170 2.28 23.40 21.03
C ILE A 170 3.47 24.00 20.24
N GLU A 171 4.60 24.29 20.89
CA GLU A 171 5.78 24.85 20.22
C GLU A 171 6.36 23.91 19.16
N GLU A 172 6.38 22.60 19.43
CA GLU A 172 6.73 21.59 18.40
C GLU A 172 5.72 21.57 17.24
N THR A 173 4.46 21.99 17.46
CA THR A 173 3.46 22.10 16.38
C THR A 173 3.53 23.41 15.59
N LYS A 174 4.18 24.47 16.11
CA LYS A 174 4.31 25.76 15.40
C LYS A 174 5.22 25.68 14.16
N ASN A 175 6.16 24.72 14.12
CA ASN A 175 6.96 24.42 12.93
C ASN A 175 6.26 23.50 11.92
N VAL A 176 5.02 23.09 12.20
CA VAL A 176 4.27 22.18 11.34
C VAL A 176 3.06 22.91 10.77
N THR A 177 3.30 23.74 9.76
CA THR A 177 2.27 24.30 8.86
C THR A 177 1.57 23.22 8.00
N ALA A 178 1.75 21.93 8.33
CA ALA A 178 1.31 20.77 7.56
C ALA A 178 0.78 19.63 8.46
N LEU A 179 0.15 19.94 9.59
CA LEU A 179 -0.60 18.92 10.33
C LEU A 179 -1.91 18.62 9.58
N ASN A 180 -1.84 17.67 8.66
CA ASN A 180 -2.96 16.76 8.36
C ASN A 180 -2.85 15.56 9.31
N PRO A 181 -3.33 15.65 10.57
CA PRO A 181 -3.23 14.56 11.55
C PRO A 181 -3.93 13.28 11.09
N ILE A 182 -4.84 13.39 10.11
CA ILE A 182 -5.58 12.30 9.50
C ILE A 182 -4.65 11.36 8.70
N SER A 183 -3.65 11.88 7.98
CA SER A 183 -2.75 11.03 7.17
C SER A 183 -1.89 10.10 8.00
N SER A 184 -1.62 10.45 9.27
CA SER A 184 -0.87 9.61 10.22
C SER A 184 -1.72 8.61 11.00
N ILE A 185 -3.06 8.72 10.98
CA ILE A 185 -3.95 7.96 11.86
C ILE A 185 -4.85 6.95 11.10
N ASN A 186 -5.00 7.06 9.78
CA ASN A 186 -5.77 6.13 8.93
C ASN A 186 -5.18 4.70 8.80
N SER A 187 -4.39 4.22 9.76
CA SER A 187 -3.68 2.93 9.67
C SER A 187 -4.34 1.76 10.40
N THR A 188 -5.59 1.87 10.91
CA THR A 188 -6.25 0.75 11.60
C THR A 188 -7.78 0.79 11.54
N THR A 189 -8.38 0.35 10.43
CA THR A 189 -9.74 -0.21 10.40
C THR A 189 -9.72 -1.51 9.61
N GLN A 190 -10.17 -2.62 10.21
CA GLN A 190 -10.29 -3.89 9.51
C GLN A 190 -11.52 -3.89 8.61
N GLN A 191 -11.33 -3.47 7.37
CA GLN A 191 -11.92 -4.09 6.19
C GLN A 191 -10.74 -4.53 5.33
N ASN A 192 -10.62 -5.82 4.99
CA ASN A 192 -9.51 -6.37 4.19
C ASN A 192 -8.21 -5.57 4.33
N THR A 193 -7.48 -5.81 5.42
CA THR A 193 -6.41 -4.93 5.91
C THR A 193 -5.28 -4.79 4.89
N ALA A 194 -5.46 -3.82 4.01
CA ALA A 194 -4.48 -3.28 3.11
C ALA A 194 -3.38 -2.63 3.97
N SER A 195 -2.36 -3.41 4.34
CA SER A 195 -1.25 -2.96 5.17
C SER A 195 -0.24 -2.22 4.32
N VAL A 196 -0.06 -0.94 4.62
CA VAL A 196 1.00 -0.13 4.00
C VAL A 196 2.35 -0.57 4.55
N ARG A 197 3.29 -0.89 3.66
CA ARG A 197 4.65 -1.32 3.98
C ARG A 197 5.62 -0.17 3.73
N LYS A 198 6.42 0.16 4.74
CA LYS A 198 7.52 1.11 4.60
C LYS A 198 8.72 0.40 3.98
N VAL A 199 9.02 0.73 2.72
CA VAL A 199 10.16 0.20 1.98
C VAL A 199 11.00 1.36 1.42
N SER A 200 12.27 1.11 1.12
CA SER A 200 13.11 2.07 0.39
C SER A 200 12.67 2.17 -1.08
N ALA A 201 13.21 3.14 -1.81
CA ALA A 201 12.97 3.27 -3.25
C ALA A 201 13.47 2.03 -4.01
N PHE A 202 12.80 1.72 -5.12
CA PHE A 202 13.11 0.58 -5.99
C PHE A 202 12.74 0.90 -7.43
N ASP A 203 13.54 0.38 -8.35
CA ASP A 203 13.32 0.49 -9.79
C ASP A 203 12.94 -0.87 -10.40
N GLY A 204 13.07 -1.94 -9.63
CA GLY A 204 12.68 -3.29 -10.02
C GLY A 204 11.81 -3.99 -8.99
N ILE A 205 11.18 -5.09 -9.39
CA ILE A 205 10.33 -5.91 -8.55
C ILE A 205 10.58 -7.39 -8.79
N GLU A 206 10.56 -8.18 -7.72
CA GLU A 206 10.62 -9.64 -7.74
C GLU A 206 9.45 -10.20 -6.93
N VAL A 207 8.60 -10.99 -7.58
CA VAL A 207 7.37 -11.54 -6.98
C VAL A 207 7.43 -13.06 -7.02
N SER A 208 7.18 -13.73 -5.89
CA SER A 208 7.20 -15.19 -5.83
C SER A 208 6.19 -15.80 -4.87
N THR A 209 6.07 -17.13 -4.92
CA THR A 209 5.25 -17.94 -4.00
C THR A 209 3.77 -17.56 -4.06
N GLY A 210 3.19 -17.52 -5.26
CA GLY A 210 1.74 -17.31 -5.44
C GLY A 210 1.21 -15.91 -5.14
N VAL A 211 2.09 -14.92 -4.91
CA VAL A 211 1.68 -13.52 -4.67
C VAL A 211 1.16 -12.90 -5.98
N SER A 212 0.05 -12.17 -5.89
CA SER A 212 -0.47 -11.36 -6.99
C SER A 212 -0.17 -9.87 -6.79
N VAL A 213 0.60 -9.27 -7.70
CA VAL A 213 0.93 -7.83 -7.67
C VAL A 213 0.13 -7.06 -8.71
N LYS A 214 -0.44 -5.93 -8.28
CA LYS A 214 -0.99 -4.88 -9.15
C LYS A 214 -0.10 -3.66 -9.07
N PHE A 215 0.61 -3.36 -10.15
CA PHE A 215 1.55 -2.25 -10.22
C PHE A 215 0.97 -1.06 -10.97
N THR A 216 1.14 0.14 -10.41
CA THR A 216 0.79 1.41 -11.06
C THR A 216 2.01 2.32 -11.09
N GLN A 217 2.48 2.73 -12.27
CA GLN A 217 3.53 3.74 -12.35
C GLN A 217 2.97 5.10 -11.89
N ALA A 218 3.55 5.67 -10.84
CA ALA A 218 3.10 6.93 -10.23
C ALA A 218 4.26 7.65 -9.53
N ALA A 219 4.14 8.96 -9.25
CA ALA A 219 5.22 9.76 -8.68
C ALA A 219 5.72 9.24 -7.31
N ASN A 220 4.84 8.63 -6.52
CA ASN A 220 5.13 8.18 -5.17
C ASN A 220 5.32 6.66 -5.09
N HIS A 221 6.28 6.25 -4.26
CA HIS A 221 6.44 4.85 -3.92
C HIS A 221 5.40 4.44 -2.87
N SER A 222 4.70 3.34 -3.11
CA SER A 222 3.75 2.77 -2.15
C SER A 222 3.70 1.26 -2.31
N VAL A 223 3.63 0.55 -1.19
CA VAL A 223 3.44 -0.90 -1.18
C VAL A 223 2.34 -1.19 -0.18
N VAL A 224 1.24 -1.77 -0.66
CA VAL A 224 0.06 -2.04 0.15
C VAL A 224 -0.32 -3.51 -0.01
N VAL A 225 -0.22 -4.27 1.08
CA VAL A 225 -0.51 -5.71 1.11
C VAL A 225 -1.95 -5.92 1.55
N ASP A 226 -2.79 -6.42 0.66
CA ASP A 226 -4.20 -6.73 0.86
C ASP A 226 -4.36 -8.26 1.00
N VAL A 227 -4.58 -8.71 2.24
CA VAL A 227 -4.65 -10.12 2.65
C VAL A 227 -5.39 -10.23 3.99
N GLU A 228 -5.79 -11.44 4.38
CA GLU A 228 -6.40 -11.67 5.68
C GLU A 228 -5.47 -11.22 6.84
N PRO A 229 -5.98 -10.54 7.88
CA PRO A 229 -5.15 -9.95 8.93
C PRO A 229 -4.17 -10.91 9.61
N ASP A 230 -4.58 -12.17 9.86
CA ASP A 230 -3.75 -13.20 10.49
C ASP A 230 -2.66 -13.76 9.56
N LYS A 231 -2.81 -13.53 8.25
CA LYS A 231 -1.86 -13.96 7.21
C LYS A 231 -0.83 -12.89 6.86
N LEU A 232 -1.04 -11.65 7.28
CA LEU A 232 -0.16 -10.52 6.98
C LEU A 232 1.32 -10.78 7.33
N GLN A 233 1.57 -11.47 8.44
CA GLN A 233 2.91 -11.77 8.94
C GLN A 233 3.73 -12.70 8.02
N TYR A 234 3.06 -13.45 7.14
CA TYR A 234 3.73 -14.37 6.22
C TYR A 234 4.13 -13.68 4.91
N VAL A 235 3.62 -12.48 4.64
CA VAL A 235 3.95 -11.73 3.42
C VAL A 235 5.15 -10.83 3.71
N ILE A 236 6.29 -11.16 3.10
CA ILE A 236 7.53 -10.40 3.22
C ILE A 236 7.61 -9.39 2.08
N THR A 237 7.99 -8.16 2.44
CA THR A 237 8.25 -7.06 1.51
C THR A 237 9.56 -6.39 1.90
N GLU A 238 10.62 -6.63 1.13
CA GLU A 238 11.96 -6.09 1.41
C GLU A 238 12.60 -5.58 0.12
N VAL A 239 13.45 -4.57 0.22
CA VAL A 239 14.17 -4.03 -0.94
C VAL A 239 15.63 -4.39 -0.82
N GLU A 240 16.16 -5.07 -1.82
CA GLU A 240 17.57 -5.42 -1.93
C GLU A 240 18.07 -5.01 -3.32
N ASN A 241 19.18 -4.27 -3.39
CA ASN A 241 19.77 -3.79 -4.64
C ASN A 241 18.77 -3.06 -5.56
N ASN A 242 17.94 -2.17 -5.01
CA ASN A 242 16.87 -1.45 -5.70
C ASN A 242 15.76 -2.34 -6.31
N VAL A 243 15.66 -3.59 -5.86
CA VAL A 243 14.58 -4.53 -6.25
C VAL A 243 13.69 -4.80 -5.05
N LEU A 244 12.40 -4.49 -5.18
CA LEU A 244 11.39 -4.86 -4.20
C LEU A 244 11.06 -6.35 -4.33
N LYS A 245 11.42 -7.14 -3.32
CA LYS A 245 11.11 -8.56 -3.20
C LYS A 245 9.81 -8.75 -2.41
N ILE A 246 8.87 -9.48 -2.99
CA ILE A 246 7.57 -9.79 -2.40
C ILE A 246 7.31 -11.30 -2.49
N PHE A 247 7.19 -11.94 -1.33
CA PHE A 247 7.02 -13.39 -1.26
C PHE A 247 6.35 -13.85 0.03
N ILE A 248 5.82 -15.06 0.02
CA ILE A 248 5.26 -15.70 1.21
C ILE A 248 6.35 -16.53 1.90
N ARG A 249 6.55 -16.31 3.21
CA ARG A 249 7.39 -17.12 4.08
C ARG A 249 6.53 -17.84 5.10
N ASN A 250 6.54 -19.17 5.10
CA ASN A 250 5.62 -19.97 5.93
C ASN A 250 6.01 -20.08 7.42
N ASN A 251 7.22 -19.65 7.81
CA ASN A 251 7.73 -19.68 9.20
C ASN A 251 7.44 -21.00 9.95
N GLY A 252 7.54 -22.15 9.26
CA GLY A 252 7.32 -23.48 9.86
C GLY A 252 5.86 -23.94 9.94
N VAL A 253 4.90 -23.13 9.48
CA VAL A 253 3.48 -23.50 9.41
C VAL A 253 3.27 -24.47 8.24
N LYS A 254 2.85 -25.70 8.56
CA LYS A 254 2.45 -26.70 7.56
C LYS A 254 1.11 -26.31 6.93
N ASN A 255 0.98 -26.51 5.62
CA ASN A 255 -0.24 -26.24 4.85
C ASN A 255 -0.76 -24.79 4.97
N LEU A 256 0.15 -23.81 5.02
CA LEU A 256 -0.23 -22.40 4.97
C LEU A 256 -1.02 -22.12 3.69
N ASN A 257 -2.31 -21.87 3.85
CA ASN A 257 -3.21 -21.48 2.79
C ASN A 257 -3.52 -20.00 2.94
N ILE A 258 -3.18 -19.22 1.91
CA ILE A 258 -3.50 -17.79 1.80
C ILE A 258 -4.35 -17.64 0.55
N ARG A 259 -5.57 -17.12 0.71
CA ARG A 259 -6.47 -16.86 -0.40
C ARG A 259 -6.44 -15.36 -0.69
N ASN A 260 -6.61 -15.01 -1.96
CA ASN A 260 -6.79 -13.61 -2.38
C ASN A 260 -5.67 -12.64 -1.94
N LEU A 261 -4.41 -13.09 -1.87
CA LEU A 261 -3.27 -12.22 -1.59
C LEU A 261 -2.99 -11.30 -2.79
N ILE A 262 -3.29 -10.01 -2.61
CA ILE A 262 -3.02 -8.96 -3.59
C ILE A 262 -2.08 -7.93 -2.97
N VAL A 263 -1.03 -7.55 -3.69
CA VAL A 263 -0.14 -6.46 -3.28
C VAL A 263 -0.21 -5.35 -4.31
N LYS A 264 -0.71 -4.19 -3.89
CA LYS A 264 -0.79 -2.98 -4.72
C LYS A 264 0.53 -2.23 -4.57
N VAL A 265 1.22 -1.96 -5.67
CA VAL A 265 2.54 -1.33 -5.69
C VAL A 265 2.51 -0.11 -6.60
N SER A 266 3.12 0.99 -6.16
CA SER A 266 3.40 2.14 -7.02
C SER A 266 4.85 2.57 -6.91
N SER A 267 5.43 3.03 -8.03
CA SER A 267 6.77 3.60 -8.12
C SER A 267 6.86 4.47 -9.39
N PRO A 268 7.71 5.52 -9.42
CA PRO A 268 7.95 6.31 -10.63
C PRO A 268 8.68 5.53 -11.73
N LYS A 269 9.42 4.47 -11.39
CA LYS A 269 10.20 3.67 -12.35
C LYS A 269 9.90 2.19 -12.20
N MET A 270 10.05 1.46 -13.31
CA MET A 270 9.94 0.01 -13.33
C MET A 270 10.71 -0.54 -14.52
N ASN A 271 11.99 -0.81 -14.32
CA ASN A 271 12.92 -1.29 -15.34
C ASN A 271 13.21 -2.79 -15.26
N ARG A 272 12.79 -3.47 -14.17
CA ARG A 272 13.00 -4.92 -13.99
C ARG A 272 11.81 -5.58 -13.30
N ILE A 273 11.26 -6.63 -13.92
CA ILE A 273 10.13 -7.39 -13.39
C ILE A 273 10.52 -8.88 -13.38
N VAL A 274 10.60 -9.47 -12.20
CA VAL A 274 10.86 -10.90 -12.02
C VAL A 274 9.64 -11.54 -11.38
N THR A 275 9.11 -12.60 -11.98
CA THR A 275 8.01 -13.39 -11.42
C THR A 275 8.36 -14.88 -11.43
N LYS A 276 8.12 -15.56 -10.30
CA LYS A 276 8.40 -17.00 -10.18
C LYS A 276 7.41 -17.71 -9.27
N SER A 277 7.39 -19.04 -9.33
CA SER A 277 6.63 -19.90 -8.41
C SER A 277 5.13 -19.53 -8.31
N GLY A 278 4.46 -19.46 -9.46
CA GLY A 278 3.02 -19.18 -9.55
C GLY A 278 2.60 -17.74 -9.19
N ALA A 279 3.54 -16.81 -9.01
CA ALA A 279 3.23 -15.41 -8.80
C ALA A 279 2.69 -14.72 -10.06
N SER A 280 1.99 -13.60 -9.89
CA SER A 280 1.52 -12.77 -11.01
C SER A 280 1.89 -11.30 -10.85
N PHE A 281 2.31 -10.66 -11.93
CA PHE A 281 2.46 -9.21 -12.03
C PHE A 281 1.47 -8.65 -13.06
N GLN A 282 0.73 -7.61 -12.69
CA GLN A 282 -0.17 -6.88 -13.57
C GLN A 282 0.14 -5.39 -13.55
N ALA A 283 0.49 -4.80 -14.70
CA ALA A 283 0.55 -3.35 -14.85
C ALA A 283 -0.86 -2.78 -15.03
N MET A 284 -1.23 -1.81 -14.19
CA MET A 284 -2.55 -1.16 -14.18
C MET A 284 -2.62 0.05 -15.12
N ASN A 285 -1.46 0.57 -15.53
CA ASN A 285 -1.29 1.63 -16.51
C ASN A 285 -0.05 1.35 -17.38
N THR A 286 0.12 2.09 -18.46
CA THR A 286 1.29 1.95 -19.33
C THR A 286 2.56 2.36 -18.59
N ILE A 287 3.51 1.44 -18.50
CA ILE A 287 4.82 1.67 -17.88
C ILE A 287 5.75 2.30 -18.91
N LYS A 288 6.34 3.44 -18.55
CA LYS A 288 7.31 4.18 -19.37
C LYS A 288 8.69 4.14 -18.75
N ASP A 289 9.67 3.66 -19.51
CA ASP A 289 11.06 3.66 -19.08
C ASP A 289 12.02 3.72 -20.29
N ARG A 290 13.31 3.81 -20.02
CA ARG A 290 14.34 3.70 -21.05
C ARG A 290 14.55 2.25 -21.46
N ALA A 291 14.65 1.36 -20.48
CA ALA A 291 14.91 -0.05 -20.72
C ALA A 291 14.05 -0.90 -19.76
N LEU A 292 13.77 -2.13 -20.17
CA LEU A 292 12.94 -3.06 -19.41
C LEU A 292 13.49 -4.47 -19.48
N ALA A 293 13.66 -5.13 -18.34
CA ALA A 293 13.95 -6.55 -18.23
C ALA A 293 12.75 -7.27 -17.60
N ILE A 294 12.24 -8.32 -18.23
CA ILE A 294 11.18 -9.18 -17.68
C ILE A 294 11.70 -10.61 -17.61
N GLU A 295 11.61 -11.24 -16.45
CA GLU A 295 11.94 -12.65 -16.22
C GLU A 295 10.71 -13.34 -15.62
N ALA A 296 10.14 -14.33 -16.31
CA ALA A 296 8.99 -15.11 -15.84
C ALA A 296 9.32 -16.61 -15.83
N SER A 297 9.03 -17.30 -14.73
CA SER A 297 9.37 -18.71 -14.56
C SER A 297 8.39 -19.47 -13.65
N SER A 298 8.41 -20.80 -13.73
CA SER A 298 7.69 -21.72 -12.83
C SER A 298 6.20 -21.39 -12.70
N GLY A 299 5.51 -21.33 -13.84
CA GLY A 299 4.07 -21.08 -13.91
C GLY A 299 3.63 -19.66 -13.50
N SER A 300 4.55 -18.70 -13.43
CA SER A 300 4.22 -17.31 -13.13
C SER A 300 3.57 -16.58 -14.31
N ARG A 301 3.01 -15.40 -14.04
CA ARG A 301 2.35 -14.56 -15.06
C ARG A 301 2.82 -13.11 -15.05
N VAL A 302 2.99 -12.54 -16.23
CA VAL A 302 3.15 -11.10 -16.44
C VAL A 302 2.09 -10.60 -17.43
N ASP A 303 1.40 -9.51 -17.07
CA ASP A 303 0.36 -8.88 -17.86
C ASP A 303 0.52 -7.34 -17.82
N GLY A 304 0.46 -6.64 -18.96
CA GLY A 304 0.57 -5.18 -18.95
C GLY A 304 0.90 -4.48 -20.27
N ASP A 305 0.90 -3.15 -20.22
CA ASP A 305 1.25 -2.27 -21.32
C ASP A 305 2.57 -1.52 -21.02
N PHE A 306 3.47 -1.48 -22.00
CA PHE A 306 4.82 -0.94 -21.86
C PHE A 306 5.21 -0.06 -23.05
N ASP A 307 5.74 1.13 -22.77
CA ASP A 307 6.27 2.09 -23.74
C ASP A 307 7.73 2.41 -23.36
N ILE A 308 8.65 1.67 -23.98
CA ILE A 308 10.06 1.60 -23.60
C ILE A 308 10.91 2.25 -24.68
N SER A 309 11.59 3.35 -24.37
CA SER A 309 12.19 4.19 -25.41
C SER A 309 13.44 3.60 -26.09
N SER A 310 14.10 2.60 -25.51
CA SER A 310 15.34 2.03 -26.05
C SER A 310 15.23 0.52 -26.33
N SER A 311 15.21 -0.30 -25.28
CA SER A 311 15.37 -1.75 -25.43
C SER A 311 14.70 -2.55 -24.33
N SER A 312 14.20 -3.73 -24.68
CA SER A 312 13.59 -4.69 -23.75
C SER A 312 14.23 -6.07 -23.84
N ALA A 313 14.51 -6.69 -22.69
CA ALA A 313 14.93 -8.08 -22.57
C ALA A 313 13.81 -8.89 -21.89
N ILE A 314 13.40 -10.00 -22.49
CA ILE A 314 12.24 -10.78 -22.04
C ILE A 314 12.62 -12.25 -21.98
N GLU A 315 12.55 -12.84 -20.79
CA GLU A 315 12.80 -14.26 -20.55
C GLU A 315 11.54 -14.92 -20.01
N SER A 316 11.13 -16.05 -20.61
CA SER A 316 9.97 -16.84 -20.20
C SER A 316 10.32 -18.33 -20.19
N THR A 317 10.14 -19.01 -19.06
CA THR A 317 10.48 -20.43 -18.94
C THR A 317 9.56 -21.22 -18.00
N SER A 318 9.69 -22.54 -18.02
CA SER A 318 9.01 -23.47 -17.11
C SER A 318 7.50 -23.19 -16.97
N GLY A 319 6.79 -23.13 -18.10
CA GLY A 319 5.34 -22.94 -18.15
C GLY A 319 4.82 -21.56 -17.75
N SER A 320 5.67 -20.53 -17.64
CA SER A 320 5.21 -19.17 -17.39
C SER A 320 4.43 -18.57 -18.56
N THR A 321 3.60 -17.56 -18.27
CA THR A 321 2.79 -16.84 -19.26
C THR A 321 3.11 -15.35 -19.26
N ILE A 322 3.53 -14.80 -20.40
CA ILE A 322 3.67 -13.35 -20.59
C ILE A 322 2.66 -12.89 -21.63
N LYS A 323 1.87 -11.88 -21.31
CA LYS A 323 0.95 -11.21 -22.25
C LYS A 323 1.13 -9.72 -22.13
N MET A 324 1.58 -9.06 -23.18
CA MET A 324 1.78 -7.61 -23.10
C MET A 324 1.58 -6.88 -24.41
N LYS A 325 1.27 -5.60 -24.29
CA LYS A 325 1.46 -4.62 -25.35
C LYS A 325 2.79 -3.91 -25.11
N LEU A 326 3.67 -3.95 -26.09
CA LEU A 326 5.01 -3.36 -26.00
C LEU A 326 5.23 -2.42 -27.17
N GLN A 327 5.76 -1.24 -26.89
CA GLN A 327 6.36 -0.36 -27.89
C GLN A 327 7.81 -0.13 -27.49
N THR A 328 8.76 -0.45 -28.36
CA THR A 328 10.19 -0.28 -28.06
C THR A 328 11.08 -0.22 -29.29
N GLY A 329 12.32 0.21 -29.15
CA GLY A 329 13.29 0.21 -30.25
C GLY A 329 13.76 -1.21 -30.57
N SER A 330 14.32 -1.91 -29.57
CA SER A 330 14.86 -3.26 -29.74
C SER A 330 14.36 -4.25 -28.70
N VAL A 331 14.16 -5.51 -29.08
CA VAL A 331 13.76 -6.59 -28.18
C VAL A 331 14.70 -7.79 -28.31
N ALA A 332 15.13 -8.34 -27.19
CA ALA A 332 15.66 -9.71 -27.10
C ALA A 332 14.66 -10.56 -26.30
N LEU A 333 14.18 -11.65 -26.89
CA LEU A 333 13.19 -12.53 -26.27
C LEU A 333 13.69 -13.98 -26.28
N ASP A 334 13.80 -14.56 -25.09
CA ASP A 334 14.10 -15.97 -24.85
C ASP A 334 12.89 -16.66 -24.22
N ALA A 335 12.33 -17.66 -24.90
CA ALA A 335 11.21 -18.45 -24.43
C ALA A 335 11.53 -19.95 -24.50
N SER A 336 11.39 -20.67 -23.38
CA SER A 336 11.72 -22.10 -23.31
C SER A 336 10.74 -22.89 -22.43
N SER A 337 10.88 -24.22 -22.44
CA SER A 337 10.27 -25.14 -21.48
C SER A 337 8.75 -24.96 -21.31
N GLY A 338 8.03 -24.97 -22.43
CA GLY A 338 6.56 -24.88 -22.45
C GLY A 338 5.97 -23.53 -22.02
N SER A 339 6.77 -22.47 -21.98
CA SER A 339 6.27 -21.11 -21.73
C SER A 339 5.40 -20.59 -22.89
N PHE A 340 4.53 -19.63 -22.57
CA PHE A 340 3.68 -18.94 -23.53
C PHE A 340 3.91 -17.43 -23.47
N VAL A 341 4.29 -16.83 -24.61
CA VAL A 341 4.46 -15.38 -24.73
C VAL A 341 3.54 -14.84 -25.82
N ARG A 342 2.75 -13.81 -25.51
CA ARG A 342 1.98 -13.03 -26.49
C ARG A 342 2.41 -11.57 -26.48
N LEU A 343 2.81 -11.08 -27.63
CA LEU A 343 3.19 -9.69 -27.84
C LEU A 343 2.20 -8.99 -28.78
N ASN A 344 1.84 -7.76 -28.43
CA ASN A 344 1.16 -6.81 -29.31
C ASN A 344 1.93 -5.48 -29.32
N GLY A 345 1.71 -4.62 -30.31
CA GLY A 345 2.38 -3.32 -30.40
C GLY A 345 3.45 -3.30 -31.50
N SER A 346 4.61 -2.70 -31.25
CA SER A 346 5.66 -2.56 -32.27
C SER A 346 7.09 -2.53 -31.74
N ALA A 347 8.03 -2.95 -32.59
CA ALA A 347 9.46 -2.71 -32.40
C ALA A 347 10.22 -2.56 -33.72
N ASP A 348 11.39 -1.91 -33.70
CA ASP A 348 12.23 -1.82 -34.89
C ASP A 348 13.01 -3.12 -35.11
N ASN A 349 13.70 -3.61 -34.08
CA ASN A 349 14.55 -4.79 -34.18
C ASN A 349 14.20 -5.82 -33.11
N VAL A 350 14.02 -7.08 -33.49
CA VAL A 350 13.71 -8.13 -32.52
C VAL A 350 14.54 -9.39 -32.79
N ALA A 351 15.14 -9.92 -31.73
CA ALA A 351 15.73 -11.25 -31.71
C ALA A 351 14.85 -12.18 -30.86
N TYR A 352 14.38 -13.27 -31.46
CA TYR A 352 13.58 -14.30 -30.82
C TYR A 352 14.37 -15.60 -30.74
N SER A 353 14.38 -16.21 -29.57
CA SER A 353 14.94 -17.53 -29.29
C SER A 353 13.87 -18.33 -28.57
N VAL A 354 13.23 -19.27 -29.29
CA VAL A 354 12.07 -20.01 -28.79
C VAL A 354 12.34 -21.50 -28.90
N THR A 355 12.41 -22.20 -27.78
CA THR A 355 12.84 -23.60 -27.73
C THR A 355 11.98 -24.47 -26.82
N SER A 356 12.19 -25.79 -26.85
CA SER A 356 11.65 -26.76 -25.89
C SER A 356 10.14 -26.63 -25.65
N GLY A 357 9.38 -26.66 -26.76
CA GLY A 357 7.91 -26.62 -26.74
C GLY A 357 7.30 -25.27 -26.33
N ALA A 358 8.09 -24.20 -26.21
CA ALA A 358 7.56 -22.86 -25.95
C ALA A 358 6.76 -22.32 -27.13
N THR A 359 5.82 -21.42 -26.85
CA THR A 359 4.98 -20.77 -27.85
C THR A 359 5.13 -19.26 -27.79
N LEU A 360 5.37 -18.64 -28.95
CA LEU A 360 5.36 -17.20 -29.15
C LEU A 360 4.23 -16.81 -30.12
N ASP A 361 3.33 -15.97 -29.65
CA ASP A 361 2.25 -15.36 -30.42
C ASP A 361 2.51 -13.86 -30.60
N GLY A 362 3.30 -13.52 -31.63
CA GLY A 362 3.64 -12.15 -32.03
C GLY A 362 2.99 -11.71 -33.33
N ALA A 363 1.88 -12.33 -33.75
CA ALA A 363 1.20 -11.99 -35.00
C ALA A 363 0.70 -10.52 -35.04
N ASN A 364 0.44 -9.94 -33.87
CA ASN A 364 -0.01 -8.56 -33.70
C ASN A 364 1.11 -7.62 -33.21
N PHE A 365 2.37 -8.05 -33.28
CA PHE A 365 3.54 -7.27 -32.90
C PHE A 365 4.33 -6.85 -34.14
N ALA A 366 4.08 -5.64 -34.61
CA ALA A 366 4.66 -5.12 -35.85
C ALA A 366 6.17 -4.89 -35.69
N THR A 367 6.98 -5.67 -36.40
CA THR A 367 8.43 -5.60 -36.34
C THR A 367 9.02 -5.18 -37.68
N LYS A 368 10.02 -4.28 -37.71
CA LYS A 368 10.72 -3.99 -38.98
C LYS A 368 11.69 -5.12 -39.33
N LYS A 369 12.61 -5.44 -38.43
CA LYS A 369 13.64 -6.49 -38.61
C LYS A 369 13.55 -7.55 -37.52
N ALA A 370 13.43 -8.80 -37.91
CA ALA A 370 13.35 -9.93 -36.99
C ALA A 370 14.42 -10.99 -37.26
N THR A 371 15.06 -11.46 -36.20
CA THR A 371 15.87 -12.69 -36.20
C THR A 371 15.14 -13.72 -35.35
N VAL A 372 14.86 -14.91 -35.90
CA VAL A 372 14.10 -15.97 -35.23
C VAL A 372 14.95 -17.24 -35.17
N SER A 373 15.20 -17.73 -33.97
CA SER A 373 15.79 -19.04 -33.71
C SER A 373 14.73 -19.91 -33.02
N ALA A 374 14.28 -20.96 -33.70
CA ALA A 374 13.21 -21.82 -33.21
C ALA A 374 13.64 -23.30 -33.25
N SER A 375 13.47 -24.03 -32.14
CA SER A 375 13.83 -25.44 -32.07
C SER A 375 12.98 -26.26 -31.09
N SER A 376 13.14 -27.58 -31.16
CA SER A 376 12.62 -28.54 -30.18
C SER A 376 11.11 -28.42 -29.96
N GLY A 377 10.34 -28.44 -31.05
CA GLY A 377 8.88 -28.40 -31.03
C GLY A 377 8.27 -27.04 -30.69
N SER A 378 9.03 -25.96 -30.71
CA SER A 378 8.50 -24.60 -30.47
C SER A 378 7.54 -24.13 -31.57
N SER A 379 6.56 -23.32 -31.21
CA SER A 379 5.60 -22.69 -32.14
C SER A 379 5.72 -21.18 -32.10
N VAL A 380 5.99 -20.54 -33.24
CA VAL A 380 6.29 -19.11 -33.32
C VAL A 380 5.43 -18.44 -34.38
N LYS A 381 4.80 -17.32 -34.01
CA LYS A 381 4.15 -16.38 -34.94
C LYS A 381 4.81 -15.01 -34.83
N VAL A 382 5.21 -14.42 -35.94
CA VAL A 382 5.83 -13.08 -36.00
C VAL A 382 5.21 -12.25 -37.12
N ASN A 383 5.31 -10.91 -37.02
CA ASN A 383 4.86 -9.98 -38.07
C ASN A 383 6.01 -9.04 -38.44
N VAL A 384 6.47 -9.11 -39.69
CA VAL A 384 7.74 -8.50 -40.13
C VAL A 384 7.56 -7.72 -41.43
N SER A 385 8.03 -6.47 -41.49
CA SER A 385 7.88 -5.60 -42.68
C SER A 385 9.13 -5.44 -43.54
N ASP A 386 10.35 -5.50 -42.98
CA ASP A 386 11.56 -5.11 -43.73
C ASP A 386 12.48 -6.32 -43.98
N ALA A 387 12.92 -7.00 -42.91
CA ALA A 387 13.86 -8.11 -43.02
C ALA A 387 13.61 -9.22 -42.00
N LEU A 388 13.59 -10.47 -42.47
CA LEU A 388 13.44 -11.66 -41.64
C LEU A 388 14.65 -12.58 -41.81
N THR A 389 15.32 -12.92 -40.71
CA THR A 389 16.29 -14.03 -40.65
C THR A 389 15.71 -15.13 -39.77
N ALA A 390 15.60 -16.37 -40.28
CA ALA A 390 14.98 -17.46 -39.54
C ALA A 390 15.83 -18.75 -39.57
N SER A 391 16.19 -19.26 -38.39
CA SER A 391 16.83 -20.56 -38.19
C SER A 391 15.86 -21.49 -37.47
N VAL A 392 15.40 -22.55 -38.14
CA VAL A 392 14.33 -23.43 -37.64
C VAL A 392 14.75 -24.90 -37.71
N SER A 393 14.67 -25.62 -36.59
CA SER A 393 15.09 -27.03 -36.51
C SER A 393 14.23 -27.84 -35.51
N SER A 394 14.46 -29.14 -35.43
CA SER A 394 13.92 -30.04 -34.40
C SER A 394 12.41 -29.90 -34.19
N ALA A 395 11.63 -30.10 -35.26
CA ALA A 395 10.17 -30.04 -35.29
C ALA A 395 9.54 -28.69 -34.89
N ALA A 396 10.32 -27.59 -34.88
CA ALA A 396 9.76 -26.26 -34.65
C ALA A 396 8.96 -25.75 -35.86
N SER A 397 7.94 -24.94 -35.57
CA SER A 397 7.11 -24.28 -36.58
C SER A 397 7.16 -22.76 -36.41
N VAL A 398 7.52 -22.06 -37.48
CA VAL A 398 7.50 -20.60 -37.56
C VAL A 398 6.51 -20.16 -38.62
N GLN A 399 5.60 -19.26 -38.24
CA GLN A 399 4.68 -18.59 -39.13
C GLN A 399 4.97 -17.10 -39.12
N TYR A 400 5.04 -16.47 -40.29
CA TYR A 400 5.28 -15.04 -40.39
C TYR A 400 4.19 -14.33 -41.18
N LYS A 401 3.82 -13.12 -40.72
CA LYS A 401 2.96 -12.15 -41.39
C LYS A 401 3.80 -11.01 -41.95
N GLY A 402 3.19 -10.25 -42.87
CA GLY A 402 3.82 -9.12 -43.54
C GLY A 402 4.54 -9.52 -44.82
N ASN A 403 5.18 -8.53 -45.45
CA ASN A 403 5.87 -8.66 -46.73
C ASN A 403 7.32 -8.15 -46.61
N PRO A 404 8.20 -8.84 -45.87
CA PRO A 404 9.59 -8.43 -45.71
C PRO A 404 10.32 -8.41 -47.05
N SER A 405 11.01 -7.30 -47.32
CA SER A 405 11.83 -7.11 -48.53
C SER A 405 13.04 -8.04 -48.63
N SER A 406 13.53 -8.57 -47.49
CA SER A 406 14.66 -9.50 -47.43
C SER A 406 14.34 -10.66 -46.49
N ILE A 407 14.53 -11.89 -46.97
CA ILE A 407 14.32 -13.10 -46.18
C ILE A 407 15.55 -14.01 -46.29
N VAL A 408 16.17 -14.33 -45.15
CA VAL A 408 17.29 -15.27 -45.03
C VAL A 408 16.85 -16.43 -44.14
N THR A 409 17.02 -17.68 -44.59
CA THR A 409 16.49 -18.85 -43.85
C THR A 409 17.46 -20.01 -43.79
N ASP A 410 17.52 -20.68 -42.64
CA ASP A 410 18.11 -22.01 -42.45
C ASP A 410 17.09 -22.92 -41.78
N VAL A 411 16.32 -23.68 -42.58
CA VAL A 411 15.26 -24.56 -42.09
C VAL A 411 15.67 -26.03 -42.27
N LYS A 412 15.90 -26.74 -41.16
CA LYS A 412 16.29 -28.16 -41.16
C LYS A 412 15.07 -29.07 -41.37
N LYS A 413 14.49 -29.08 -42.57
CA LYS A 413 13.26 -29.84 -42.91
C LYS A 413 13.30 -31.33 -42.53
N ILE A 414 14.48 -31.97 -42.58
CA ILE A 414 14.67 -33.38 -42.17
C ILE A 414 14.27 -33.64 -40.71
N THR A 415 14.28 -32.60 -39.87
CA THR A 415 13.86 -32.67 -38.47
C THR A 415 12.38 -32.33 -38.26
N GLY A 416 11.59 -32.18 -39.32
CA GLY A 416 10.18 -31.78 -39.25
C GLY A 416 9.95 -30.27 -39.07
N ALA A 417 10.99 -29.45 -39.19
CA ALA A 417 10.90 -28.00 -39.06
C ALA A 417 10.15 -27.35 -40.24
N SER A 418 9.35 -26.32 -39.96
CA SER A 418 8.60 -25.57 -40.97
C SER A 418 8.67 -24.05 -40.78
N LEU A 419 8.68 -23.33 -41.92
CA LEU A 419 8.56 -21.88 -42.00
C LEU A 419 7.50 -21.55 -43.06
N THR A 420 6.43 -20.85 -42.68
CA THR A 420 5.28 -20.60 -43.55
C THR A 420 4.80 -19.16 -43.44
N GLN A 421 4.54 -18.52 -44.58
CA GLN A 421 3.88 -17.22 -44.59
C GLN A 421 2.37 -17.37 -44.34
N ILE A 422 1.79 -16.49 -43.54
CA ILE A 422 0.35 -16.44 -43.28
C ILE A 422 -0.20 -15.03 -43.55
N ASN A 423 -1.51 -14.95 -43.80
CA ASN A 423 -2.22 -13.70 -44.10
C ASN A 423 -2.46 -12.85 -42.86
#